data_AF-A0A821HHP5-F1
#
_entry.id   AF-A0A821HHP5-F1
#
_cell.length_a   1.000
_cell.length_b   1.000
_cell.length_c   1.000
_cell.angle_alpha   90.00
_cell.angle_beta   90.00
_cell.angle_gamma   90.00
#
_symmetry.space_group_name_H-M   'P 1'
#
loop_
_entity.id
_entity.type
_entity.pdbx_description
1 polymer ?
#
loop_
_entity_poly.entity_id
_entity_poly.type
_entity_poly.pdbx_seq_one_letter_code
_entity_poly.pdbx_strand_id
1 'polypeptide(L)'
;MITGDQLEIAKETGRRLGMGDTMYIYADIIKQAEARGSNSEEYNVNDVVILADGFASVFPEHKYDIVKRLQEMDHMVAMTGDGVNDAPALAKANVGVAVADACDAARSASAIVLIEPGLSVIIDAILGSRQIFARMTSYSIYTCSITIRIILSFSLLIFIYQYDFPPFMLLILAIFNDGTMMTIADDRVQPSLEPSKWRLKRIFISAIVYGIYLTASTIVFFIITTQTNFLENTFGISPIEPTGGNTPGSSRSHSIIYLQVSIISQALIFTTRSQSFFFTERPTMLLIIAFVVAQTASTLIAVYADWGFTNIIGCGWSLAGNVLLSGARFLFLIRFPMNLKYWC
;
A
#
# COMPACT_ATOMS: atom_id res chain seq x y z
N MET A 1 8.62 -17.20 -25.30
CA MET A 1 9.83 -16.85 -26.07
C MET A 1 9.44 -16.19 -27.39
N ILE A 2 10.17 -15.17 -27.85
CA ILE A 2 10.00 -14.60 -29.20
C ILE A 2 11.39 -14.60 -29.84
N THR A 3 11.55 -15.25 -31.00
CA THR A 3 12.82 -15.29 -31.71
C THR A 3 12.64 -15.19 -33.23
N GLY A 4 13.66 -14.66 -33.90
CA GLY A 4 13.78 -14.72 -35.36
C GLY A 4 14.34 -16.06 -35.88
N ASP A 5 14.82 -16.93 -34.99
CA ASP A 5 15.33 -18.26 -35.34
C ASP A 5 14.22 -19.19 -35.81
N GLN A 6 14.62 -20.25 -36.50
CA GLN A 6 13.72 -21.32 -36.92
C GLN A 6 13.13 -22.08 -35.72
N LEU A 7 11.95 -22.67 -35.93
CA LEU A 7 11.17 -23.34 -34.88
C LEU A 7 11.95 -24.41 -34.12
N GLU A 8 12.75 -25.22 -34.81
CA GLU A 8 13.52 -26.31 -34.19
C GLU A 8 14.58 -25.78 -33.21
N ILE A 9 15.23 -24.66 -33.55
CA ILE A 9 16.22 -24.01 -32.69
C ILE A 9 15.53 -23.42 -31.46
N ALA A 10 14.38 -22.77 -31.67
CA ALA A 10 13.58 -22.20 -30.59
C ALA A 10 13.12 -23.28 -29.60
N LYS A 11 12.61 -24.42 -30.09
CA LYS A 11 12.17 -25.56 -29.26
C LYS A 11 13.32 -26.18 -28.48
N GLU A 12 14.46 -26.45 -29.11
CA GLU A 12 15.61 -27.02 -28.40
C GLU A 12 16.17 -26.06 -27.35
N THR A 13 16.21 -24.76 -27.66
CA THR A 13 16.63 -23.72 -26.70
C THR A 13 15.64 -23.61 -25.53
N GLY A 14 14.33 -23.61 -25.82
CA GLY A 14 13.26 -23.60 -24.82
C GLY A 14 13.31 -24.81 -23.89
N ARG A 15 13.57 -26.00 -24.44
CA ARG A 15 13.75 -27.24 -23.68
C ARG A 15 14.94 -27.17 -22.72
N ARG A 16 16.09 -26.65 -23.18
CA ARG A 16 17.27 -26.46 -22.33
C ARG A 16 17.07 -25.41 -21.24
N LEU A 17 16.29 -24.36 -21.54
CA LEU A 17 15.93 -23.32 -20.59
C LEU A 17 14.91 -23.80 -19.55
N GLY A 18 14.14 -24.86 -19.85
CA GLY A 18 13.05 -25.37 -19.02
C GLY A 18 11.74 -24.59 -19.19
N MET A 19 11.55 -23.89 -20.33
CA MET A 19 10.35 -23.10 -20.63
C MET A 19 9.18 -23.95 -21.16
N GLY A 20 9.48 -25.07 -21.81
CA GLY A 20 8.51 -25.88 -22.57
C GLY A 20 8.86 -25.94 -24.06
N ASP A 21 8.13 -26.78 -24.82
CA ASP A 21 8.31 -27.00 -26.26
C ASP A 21 7.07 -26.63 -27.10
N THR A 22 6.04 -26.05 -26.46
CA THR A 22 4.78 -25.64 -27.10
C THR A 22 4.97 -24.33 -27.87
N MET A 23 5.81 -24.36 -28.90
CA MET A 23 6.15 -23.21 -29.72
C MET A 23 5.61 -23.36 -31.15
N TYR A 24 5.27 -22.23 -31.76
CA TYR A 24 4.66 -22.18 -33.09
C TYR A 24 5.31 -21.13 -33.99
N ILE A 25 5.11 -21.27 -35.30
CA ILE A 25 5.45 -20.23 -36.27
C ILE A 25 4.24 -19.29 -36.36
N TYR A 26 4.42 -18.02 -35.98
CA TYR A 26 3.31 -17.07 -35.89
C TYR A 26 2.63 -16.83 -37.25
N ALA A 27 3.43 -16.72 -38.32
CA ALA A 27 2.93 -16.49 -39.67
C ALA A 27 1.96 -17.60 -40.14
N ASP A 28 2.23 -18.85 -39.76
CA ASP A 28 1.40 -19.99 -40.17
C ASP A 28 0.08 -20.02 -39.41
N ILE A 29 0.08 -19.61 -38.13
CA ILE A 29 -1.14 -19.47 -37.33
C ILE A 29 -2.07 -18.43 -37.97
N ILE A 30 -1.53 -17.26 -38.34
CA ILE A 30 -2.33 -16.19 -38.96
C ILE A 30 -2.87 -16.62 -40.32
N LYS A 31 -2.05 -17.24 -41.18
CA LYS A 31 -2.51 -17.76 -42.48
C LYS A 31 -3.61 -18.80 -42.34
N GLN A 32 -3.51 -19.69 -41.35
CA GLN A 32 -4.55 -20.69 -41.09
C GLN A 32 -5.84 -20.06 -40.59
N ALA A 33 -5.75 -19.01 -39.77
CA ALA A 33 -6.90 -18.26 -39.30
C ALA A 33 -7.60 -17.49 -40.44
N GLU A 34 -6.82 -16.86 -41.32
CA GLU A 34 -7.35 -16.17 -42.51
C GLU A 34 -8.02 -17.16 -43.49
N ALA A 35 -7.40 -18.33 -43.71
CA ALA A 35 -7.93 -19.36 -44.60
C ALA A 35 -9.24 -20.00 -44.11
N ARG A 36 -9.44 -20.09 -42.78
CA ARG A 36 -10.65 -20.69 -42.18
C ARG A 36 -11.80 -19.70 -41.96
N GLY A 37 -11.55 -18.41 -42.16
CA GLY A 37 -12.55 -17.35 -41.98
C GLY A 37 -12.86 -17.05 -40.51
N SER A 38 -13.16 -15.77 -40.24
CA SER A 38 -13.28 -15.17 -38.89
C SER A 38 -14.38 -15.74 -37.98
N ASN A 39 -15.17 -16.73 -38.43
CA ASN A 39 -16.35 -17.27 -37.74
C ASN A 39 -16.20 -18.73 -37.29
N SER A 40 -15.00 -19.32 -37.39
CA SER A 40 -14.75 -20.67 -36.88
C SER A 40 -14.39 -20.61 -35.38
N GLU A 41 -15.37 -20.85 -34.50
CA GLU A 41 -15.19 -20.93 -33.03
C GLU A 41 -14.13 -21.97 -32.61
N GLU A 42 -13.77 -22.89 -33.51
CA GLU A 42 -12.86 -24.01 -33.26
C GLU A 42 -11.36 -23.64 -33.35
N TYR A 43 -11.01 -22.46 -33.87
CA TYR A 43 -9.60 -22.04 -33.96
C TYR A 43 -9.40 -20.55 -33.69
N ASN A 44 -9.46 -20.19 -32.42
CA ASN A 44 -9.18 -18.83 -32.00
C ASN A 44 -7.65 -18.61 -31.85
N VAL A 45 -7.09 -17.76 -32.70
CA VAL A 45 -5.67 -17.35 -32.63
C VAL A 45 -5.31 -16.84 -31.24
N ASN A 46 -6.25 -16.18 -30.56
CA ASN A 46 -6.04 -15.63 -29.23
C ASN A 46 -5.76 -16.73 -28.18
N ASP A 47 -6.48 -17.87 -28.26
CA ASP A 47 -6.28 -18.99 -27.34
C ASP A 47 -4.93 -19.68 -27.60
N VAL A 48 -4.56 -19.83 -28.88
CA VAL A 48 -3.22 -20.32 -29.26
C VAL A 48 -2.15 -19.38 -28.72
N VAL A 49 -2.37 -18.06 -28.78
CA VAL A 49 -1.40 -17.07 -28.30
C VAL A 49 -1.22 -17.12 -26.78
N ILE A 50 -2.28 -17.39 -26.03
CA ILE A 50 -2.19 -17.58 -24.57
C ILE A 50 -1.47 -18.88 -24.21
N LEU A 51 -1.76 -19.96 -24.92
CA LEU A 51 -1.25 -21.30 -24.60
C LEU A 51 0.19 -21.55 -25.11
N ALA A 52 0.68 -20.73 -26.05
CA ALA A 52 2.01 -20.90 -26.62
C ALA A 52 3.12 -20.46 -25.65
N ASP A 53 4.11 -21.34 -25.48
CA ASP A 53 5.34 -21.03 -24.74
C ASP A 53 6.25 -20.08 -25.55
N GLY A 54 6.06 -20.00 -26.87
CA GLY A 54 6.79 -19.05 -27.70
C GLY A 54 6.48 -19.09 -29.20
N PHE A 55 7.03 -18.09 -29.89
CA PHE A 55 6.92 -17.91 -31.33
C PHE A 55 8.30 -17.84 -31.98
N ALA A 56 8.45 -18.57 -33.07
CA ALA A 56 9.67 -18.63 -33.88
C ALA A 56 9.47 -17.94 -35.24
N SER A 57 10.57 -17.60 -35.92
CA SER A 57 10.60 -16.87 -37.19
C SER A 57 9.73 -15.61 -37.18
N VAL A 58 9.83 -14.83 -36.09
CA VAL A 58 8.95 -13.69 -35.85
C VAL A 58 9.49 -12.41 -36.50
N PHE A 59 8.68 -11.80 -37.38
CA PHE A 59 8.95 -10.50 -37.98
C PHE A 59 8.53 -9.35 -37.05
N PRO A 60 9.06 -8.13 -37.26
CA PRO A 60 8.71 -6.97 -36.43
C PRO A 60 7.20 -6.70 -36.34
N GLU A 61 6.46 -6.85 -37.45
CA GLU A 61 5.00 -6.66 -37.47
C GLU A 61 4.28 -7.70 -36.60
N HIS A 62 4.79 -8.93 -36.57
CA HIS A 62 4.27 -10.01 -35.74
C HIS A 62 4.47 -9.73 -34.26
N LYS A 63 5.64 -9.18 -33.87
CA LYS A 63 5.90 -8.80 -32.47
C LYS A 63 4.85 -7.80 -31.97
N TYR A 64 4.55 -6.79 -32.78
CA TYR A 64 3.52 -5.79 -32.46
C TYR A 64 2.13 -6.42 -32.34
N ASP A 65 1.74 -7.30 -33.28
CA ASP A 65 0.43 -7.94 -33.27
C ASP A 65 0.24 -8.89 -32.07
N ILE A 66 1.27 -9.65 -31.71
CA ILE A 66 1.27 -10.53 -30.52
C ILE A 66 1.01 -9.70 -29.25
N VAL A 67 1.76 -8.60 -29.07
CA VAL A 67 1.58 -7.71 -27.91
C VAL A 67 0.17 -7.13 -27.89
N LYS A 68 -0.33 -6.67 -29.04
CA LYS A 68 -1.66 -6.09 -29.17
C LYS A 68 -2.75 -7.10 -28.78
N ARG A 69 -2.68 -8.34 -29.28
CA ARG A 69 -3.64 -9.41 -28.96
C ARG A 69 -3.63 -9.76 -27.48
N LEU A 70 -2.45 -9.92 -26.88
CA LEU A 70 -2.33 -10.19 -25.45
C LEU A 70 -2.96 -9.07 -24.60
N GLN A 71 -2.79 -7.81 -25.01
CA GLN A 71 -3.43 -6.67 -24.36
C GLN A 71 -4.96 -6.65 -24.53
N GLU A 72 -5.48 -7.00 -25.70
CA GLU A 72 -6.92 -7.11 -25.96
C GLU A 72 -7.58 -8.19 -25.07
N MET A 73 -6.80 -9.15 -24.57
CA MET A 73 -7.22 -10.18 -23.62
C MET A 73 -7.00 -9.81 -22.13
N ASP A 74 -6.80 -8.52 -21.81
CA ASP A 74 -6.54 -7.99 -20.45
C ASP A 74 -5.27 -8.54 -19.76
N HIS A 75 -4.31 -9.06 -20.54
CA HIS A 75 -2.98 -9.38 -20.02
C HIS A 75 -2.06 -8.16 -20.03
N MET A 76 -1.32 -7.98 -18.93
CA MET A 76 -0.25 -6.98 -18.85
C MET A 76 1.01 -7.56 -19.50
N VAL A 77 1.47 -6.92 -20.57
CA VAL A 77 2.59 -7.42 -21.38
C VAL A 77 3.83 -6.59 -21.12
N ALA A 78 4.89 -7.25 -20.67
CA ALA A 78 6.25 -6.72 -20.73
C ALA A 78 6.95 -7.32 -21.94
N MET A 79 7.55 -6.48 -22.79
CA MET A 79 8.25 -6.91 -23.98
C MET A 79 9.70 -6.45 -23.94
N THR A 80 10.63 -7.35 -24.24
CA THR A 80 12.04 -7.02 -24.40
C THR A 80 12.38 -6.77 -25.86
N GLY A 81 13.30 -5.85 -26.12
CA GLY A 81 13.80 -5.56 -27.47
C GLY A 81 15.16 -4.88 -27.45
N ASP A 82 15.87 -4.99 -28.57
CA ASP A 82 17.25 -4.50 -28.74
C ASP A 82 17.41 -3.60 -29.98
N GLY A 83 16.64 -3.87 -31.03
CA GLY A 83 16.74 -3.21 -32.32
C GLY A 83 15.70 -2.11 -32.58
N VAL A 84 15.98 -1.31 -33.62
CA VAL A 84 15.08 -0.27 -34.16
C VAL A 84 13.72 -0.86 -34.56
N ASN A 85 13.73 -2.11 -35.04
CA ASN A 85 12.53 -2.82 -35.47
C ASN A 85 11.60 -3.19 -34.31
N ASP A 86 12.11 -3.25 -33.08
CA ASP A 86 11.31 -3.58 -31.90
C ASP A 86 10.66 -2.36 -31.28
N ALA A 87 11.07 -1.14 -31.68
CA ALA A 87 10.54 0.11 -31.14
C ALA A 87 9.00 0.22 -31.19
N PRO A 88 8.30 -0.15 -32.28
CA PRO A 88 6.83 -0.09 -32.30
C PRO A 88 6.19 -1.04 -31.29
N ALA A 89 6.75 -2.23 -31.13
CA ALA A 89 6.21 -3.24 -30.22
C ALA A 89 6.55 -2.94 -28.75
N LEU A 90 7.75 -2.41 -28.48
CA LEU A 90 8.16 -1.86 -27.18
C LEU A 90 7.24 -0.71 -26.73
N ALA A 91 6.93 0.22 -27.64
CA ALA A 91 6.04 1.35 -27.36
C ALA A 91 4.59 0.90 -27.17
N LYS A 92 4.18 -0.19 -27.81
CA LYS A 92 2.84 -0.77 -27.66
C LYS A 92 2.67 -1.53 -26.35
N ALA A 93 3.71 -2.22 -25.88
CA ALA A 93 3.68 -3.00 -24.65
C ALA A 93 3.33 -2.15 -23.43
N ASN A 94 2.75 -2.76 -22.39
CA ASN A 94 2.49 -2.05 -21.14
C ASN A 94 3.80 -1.63 -20.47
N VAL A 95 4.84 -2.46 -20.62
CA VAL A 95 6.21 -2.17 -20.21
C VAL A 95 7.17 -2.62 -21.30
N GLY A 96 7.61 -1.69 -22.15
CA GLY A 96 8.75 -1.93 -23.04
C GLY A 96 10.06 -1.94 -22.24
N VAL A 97 10.88 -2.97 -22.43
CA VAL A 97 12.17 -3.15 -21.76
C VAL A 97 13.30 -3.22 -22.80
N ALA A 98 14.15 -2.19 -22.83
CA ALA A 98 15.34 -2.21 -23.66
C ALA A 98 16.48 -2.96 -22.93
N VAL A 99 17.14 -3.88 -23.63
CA VAL A 99 18.32 -4.58 -23.11
C VAL A 99 19.54 -3.64 -23.01
N ALA A 100 20.56 -4.04 -22.25
CA ALA A 100 21.75 -3.21 -22.00
C ALA A 100 22.43 -2.70 -23.28
N ASP A 101 22.58 -3.57 -24.27
CA ASP A 101 23.22 -3.25 -25.56
C ASP A 101 22.21 -2.82 -26.65
N ALA A 102 21.00 -2.42 -26.25
CA ALA A 102 19.97 -1.97 -27.19
C ALA A 102 20.36 -0.65 -27.89
N CYS A 103 19.90 -0.47 -29.12
CA CYS A 103 20.09 0.77 -29.86
C CYS A 103 19.32 1.93 -29.21
N ASP A 104 19.74 3.17 -29.48
CA ASP A 104 19.12 4.35 -28.86
C ASP A 104 17.64 4.53 -29.22
N ALA A 105 17.21 4.03 -30.39
CA ALA A 105 15.80 4.02 -30.76
C ALA A 105 14.97 3.07 -29.87
N ALA A 106 15.47 1.86 -29.59
CA ALA A 106 14.81 0.92 -28.68
C ALA A 106 14.78 1.45 -27.24
N ARG A 107 15.88 2.05 -26.78
CA ARG A 107 15.94 2.72 -25.46
C ARG A 107 14.92 3.83 -25.34
N SER A 108 14.80 4.68 -26.38
CA SER A 108 13.84 5.80 -26.41
C SER A 108 12.38 5.33 -26.48
N ALA A 109 12.11 4.16 -27.08
CA ALA A 109 10.77 3.59 -27.15
C ALA A 109 10.37 2.80 -25.89
N SER A 110 11.33 2.43 -25.04
CA SER A 110 11.12 1.60 -23.85
C SER A 110 10.82 2.43 -22.60
N ALA A 111 10.05 1.85 -21.66
CA ALA A 111 9.78 2.44 -20.36
C ALA A 111 10.90 2.15 -19.35
N ILE A 112 11.63 1.05 -19.54
CA ILE A 112 12.74 0.62 -18.69
C ILE A 112 13.93 0.27 -19.59
N VAL A 113 15.10 0.80 -19.25
CA VAL A 113 16.37 0.43 -19.90
C VAL A 113 17.21 -0.34 -18.89
N LEU A 114 17.57 -1.57 -19.23
CA LEU A 114 18.46 -2.38 -18.40
C LEU A 114 19.90 -1.89 -18.57
N ILE A 115 20.65 -1.85 -17.48
CA ILE A 115 22.09 -1.50 -17.50
C ILE A 115 22.94 -2.78 -17.56
N GLU A 116 22.38 -3.89 -17.07
CA GLU A 116 22.99 -5.21 -17.08
C GLU A 116 22.20 -6.15 -18.00
N PRO A 117 22.88 -7.01 -18.77
CA PRO A 117 22.21 -7.99 -19.61
C PRO A 117 21.63 -9.15 -18.76
N GLY A 118 20.54 -9.74 -19.24
CA GLY A 118 20.00 -10.99 -18.68
C GLY A 118 18.54 -10.90 -18.23
N LEU A 119 17.84 -12.03 -18.35
CA LEU A 119 16.45 -12.16 -17.92
C LEU A 119 16.30 -12.07 -16.39
N SER A 120 17.33 -12.45 -15.63
CA SER A 120 17.36 -12.35 -14.17
C SER A 120 17.13 -10.93 -13.66
N VAL A 121 17.73 -9.94 -14.33
CA VAL A 121 17.58 -8.51 -13.97
C VAL A 121 16.12 -8.06 -14.08
N ILE A 122 15.39 -8.58 -15.07
CA ILE A 122 13.96 -8.29 -15.24
C ILE A 122 13.15 -8.92 -14.10
N ILE A 123 13.49 -10.14 -13.69
CA ILE A 123 12.84 -10.82 -12.56
C ILE A 123 13.06 -10.02 -11.27
N ASP A 124 14.29 -9.58 -11.01
CA ASP A 124 14.64 -8.77 -9.84
C ASP A 124 13.90 -7.42 -9.86
N ALA A 125 13.81 -6.78 -11.03
CA ALA A 125 13.05 -5.55 -11.21
C ALA A 125 11.55 -5.76 -10.93
N ILE A 126 10.96 -6.88 -11.37
CA ILE A 126 9.57 -7.22 -11.07
C ILE A 126 9.37 -7.47 -9.57
N LEU A 127 10.27 -8.20 -8.91
CA LEU A 127 10.21 -8.45 -7.47
C LEU A 127 10.33 -7.15 -6.67
N GLY A 128 11.28 -6.28 -7.02
CA GLY A 128 11.44 -4.97 -6.41
C GLY A 128 10.22 -4.07 -6.62
N SER A 129 9.66 -4.05 -7.84
CA SER A 129 8.43 -3.32 -8.17
C SER A 129 7.25 -3.79 -7.30
N ARG A 130 7.09 -5.10 -7.10
CA ARG A 130 6.04 -5.65 -6.21
C ARG A 130 6.22 -5.23 -4.75
N GLN A 131 7.44 -5.13 -4.25
CA GLN A 131 7.71 -4.62 -2.90
C GLN A 131 7.31 -3.14 -2.78
N ILE A 132 7.71 -2.31 -3.74
CA ILE A 132 7.35 -0.89 -3.79
C ILE A 132 5.83 -0.73 -3.86
N PHE A 133 5.16 -1.51 -4.71
CA PHE A 133 3.71 -1.47 -4.86
C PHE A 133 2.96 -1.84 -3.55
N ALA A 134 3.47 -2.83 -2.81
CA ALA A 134 2.91 -3.22 -1.52
C ALA A 134 3.08 -2.11 -0.46
N ARG A 135 4.22 -1.40 -0.45
CA ARG A 135 4.43 -0.21 0.40
C ARG A 135 3.46 0.91 0.04
N MET A 136 3.31 1.24 -1.24
CA MET A 136 2.37 2.26 -1.72
C MET A 136 0.94 1.94 -1.31
N THR A 137 0.51 0.70 -1.45
CA THR A 137 -0.84 0.26 -1.03
C THR A 137 -1.04 0.45 0.48
N SER A 138 -0.06 0.04 1.30
CA SER A 138 -0.13 0.18 2.76
C SER A 138 -0.17 1.65 3.18
N TYR A 139 0.65 2.49 2.54
CA TYR A 139 0.64 3.94 2.70
C TYR A 139 -0.72 4.57 2.35
N SER A 140 -1.34 4.17 1.24
CA SER A 140 -2.64 4.67 0.83
C SER A 140 -3.75 4.28 1.81
N ILE A 141 -3.76 3.03 2.30
CA ILE A 141 -4.71 2.59 3.32
C ILE A 141 -4.54 3.44 4.58
N TYR A 142 -3.31 3.62 5.03
CA TYR A 142 -2.97 4.40 6.22
C TYR A 142 -3.44 5.85 6.13
N THR A 143 -3.03 6.56 5.09
CA THR A 143 -3.32 7.98 4.87
C THR A 143 -4.83 8.22 4.80
N CYS A 144 -5.54 7.42 4.01
CA CYS A 144 -7.00 7.50 3.91
C CYS A 144 -7.68 7.21 5.25
N SER A 145 -7.20 6.22 6.01
CA SER A 145 -7.77 5.86 7.32
C SER A 145 -7.65 7.00 8.33
N ILE A 146 -6.50 7.67 8.37
CA ILE A 146 -6.27 8.78 9.31
C ILE A 146 -7.07 10.01 8.93
N THR A 147 -7.17 10.34 7.65
CA THR A 147 -8.03 11.45 7.20
C THR A 147 -9.47 11.23 7.63
N ILE A 148 -10.00 10.03 7.41
CA ILE A 148 -11.35 9.65 7.85
C ILE A 148 -11.46 9.73 9.38
N ARG A 149 -10.47 9.21 10.11
CA ARG A 149 -10.43 9.27 11.57
C ARG A 149 -10.51 10.69 12.10
N ILE A 150 -9.63 11.58 11.65
CA ILE A 150 -9.53 12.96 12.14
C ILE A 150 -10.85 13.68 11.85
N ILE A 151 -11.34 13.61 10.60
CA ILE A 151 -12.57 14.30 10.21
C ILE A 151 -13.76 13.79 11.03
N LEU A 152 -13.99 12.48 11.09
CA LEU A 152 -15.16 11.93 11.79
C LEU A 152 -15.06 12.10 13.31
N SER A 153 -13.89 11.85 13.92
CA SER A 153 -13.73 11.93 15.37
C SER A 153 -13.98 13.33 15.89
N PHE A 154 -13.30 14.34 15.32
CA PHE A 154 -13.43 15.71 15.82
C PHE A 154 -14.76 16.35 15.41
N SER A 155 -15.34 15.99 14.26
CA SER A 155 -16.71 16.43 13.93
C SER A 155 -17.74 15.90 14.93
N LEU A 156 -17.66 14.61 15.30
CA LEU A 156 -18.58 14.02 16.26
C LEU A 156 -18.40 14.60 17.67
N LEU A 157 -17.17 14.90 18.09
CA LEU A 157 -16.89 15.59 19.35
C LEU A 157 -17.54 16.99 19.40
N ILE A 158 -17.47 17.76 18.31
CA ILE A 158 -18.09 19.08 18.23
C ILE A 158 -19.61 18.96 18.22
N PHE A 159 -20.20 18.18 17.30
CA PHE A 159 -21.66 18.17 17.13
C PHE A 159 -22.41 17.50 18.28
N ILE A 160 -21.92 16.38 18.80
CA ILE A 160 -22.61 15.58 19.82
C ILE A 160 -22.27 16.08 21.22
N TYR A 161 -20.98 16.31 21.48
CA TYR A 161 -20.48 16.59 22.83
C TYR A 161 -20.16 18.06 23.07
N GLN A 162 -20.31 18.94 22.06
CA GLN A 162 -19.98 20.37 22.16
C GLN A 162 -18.55 20.58 22.69
N TYR A 163 -17.63 19.71 22.26
CA TYR A 163 -16.25 19.68 22.71
C TYR A 163 -15.32 20.24 21.65
N ASP A 164 -14.77 21.42 21.90
CA ASP A 164 -13.89 22.14 20.98
C ASP A 164 -12.43 21.76 21.21
N PHE A 165 -11.89 20.89 20.35
CA PHE A 165 -10.49 20.49 20.44
C PHE A 165 -9.54 21.54 19.82
N PRO A 166 -8.45 21.94 20.49
CA PRO A 166 -7.52 22.96 20.00
C PRO A 166 -6.89 22.60 18.65
N PRO A 167 -7.05 23.44 17.60
CA PRO A 167 -6.50 23.15 16.26
C PRO A 167 -4.98 22.97 16.23
N PHE A 168 -4.26 23.67 17.10
CA PHE A 168 -2.79 23.55 17.19
C PHE A 168 -2.34 22.14 17.56
N MET A 169 -3.12 21.41 18.36
CA MET A 169 -2.82 20.03 18.70
C MET A 169 -3.03 19.08 17.52
N LEU A 170 -4.02 19.36 16.66
CA LEU A 170 -4.19 18.66 15.39
C LEU A 170 -2.99 18.89 14.46
N LEU A 171 -2.46 20.11 14.45
CA LEU A 171 -1.25 20.44 13.70
C LEU A 171 -0.03 19.65 14.21
N ILE A 172 0.15 19.54 15.53
CA ILE A 172 1.23 18.71 16.10
C ILE A 172 1.02 17.23 15.74
N LEU A 173 -0.21 16.71 15.82
CA LEU A 173 -0.52 15.34 15.41
C LEU A 173 -0.16 15.11 13.93
N ALA A 174 -0.47 16.06 13.06
CA ALA A 174 -0.15 15.98 11.63
C ALA A 174 1.37 15.94 11.41
N ILE A 175 2.14 16.83 12.07
CA ILE A 175 3.60 16.87 11.95
C ILE A 175 4.23 15.54 12.37
N PHE A 176 3.84 14.98 13.52
CA PHE A 176 4.39 13.70 13.96
C PHE A 176 3.97 12.55 13.06
N ASN A 177 2.73 12.54 12.59
CA ASN A 177 2.26 11.54 11.66
C ASN A 177 3.10 11.57 10.36
N ASP A 178 3.23 12.73 9.72
CA ASP A 178 3.99 12.91 8.48
C ASP A 178 5.47 12.53 8.66
N GLY A 179 6.07 12.92 9.78
CA GLY A 179 7.44 12.54 10.13
C GLY A 179 7.61 11.03 10.24
N THR A 180 6.66 10.33 10.88
CA THR A 180 6.69 8.86 10.94
C THR A 180 6.37 8.20 9.60
N MET A 181 5.50 8.80 8.77
CA MET A 181 5.10 8.26 7.47
C MET A 181 6.26 8.15 6.48
N MET A 182 7.24 9.06 6.53
CA MET A 182 8.42 8.99 5.66
C MET A 182 9.15 7.65 5.77
N THR A 183 9.10 6.99 6.94
CA THR A 183 9.76 5.70 7.15
C THR A 183 9.10 4.52 6.44
N ILE A 184 7.85 4.66 5.99
CA ILE A 184 7.12 3.62 5.24
C ILE A 184 7.78 3.36 3.88
N ALA A 185 8.44 4.37 3.30
CA ALA A 185 9.11 4.25 2.01
C ALA A 185 10.25 3.21 2.02
N ASP A 186 10.95 3.08 3.15
CA ASP A 186 12.07 2.14 3.35
C ASP A 186 11.63 0.84 4.04
N ASP A 187 10.32 0.60 4.17
CA ASP A 187 9.87 -0.51 5.01
C ASP A 187 10.10 -1.89 4.38
N ARG A 188 10.38 -2.89 5.20
CA ARG A 188 10.54 -4.28 4.77
C ARG A 188 9.16 -4.92 4.60
N VAL A 189 8.72 -5.00 3.35
CA VAL A 189 7.45 -5.64 2.95
C VAL A 189 7.75 -6.82 2.03
N GLN A 190 7.03 -7.92 2.22
CA GLN A 190 7.16 -9.09 1.34
C GLN A 190 6.46 -8.84 0.00
N PRO A 191 7.12 -9.14 -1.14
CA PRO A 191 6.47 -9.04 -2.44
C PRO A 191 5.32 -10.04 -2.54
N SER A 192 4.23 -9.63 -3.20
CA SER A 192 3.15 -10.56 -3.56
C SER A 192 3.67 -11.63 -4.52
N LEU A 193 3.24 -12.88 -4.32
CA LEU A 193 3.53 -13.98 -5.23
C LEU A 193 2.80 -13.81 -6.57
N GLU A 194 1.61 -13.23 -6.53
CA GLU A 194 0.79 -12.94 -7.70
C GLU A 194 0.93 -11.48 -8.16
N PRO A 195 0.79 -11.20 -9.46
CA PRO A 195 0.69 -9.84 -9.98
C PRO A 195 -0.43 -9.07 -9.28
N SER A 196 -0.08 -7.95 -8.66
CA SER A 196 -1.05 -7.09 -7.97
C SER A 196 -1.55 -6.01 -8.92
N LYS A 197 -2.87 -5.82 -8.99
CA LYS A 197 -3.53 -4.68 -9.66
C LYS A 197 -4.01 -3.68 -8.60
N TRP A 198 -4.00 -2.38 -8.89
CA TRP A 198 -4.47 -1.35 -7.95
C TRP A 198 -6.00 -1.41 -7.82
N ARG A 199 -6.49 -2.13 -6.81
CA ARG A 199 -7.94 -2.23 -6.51
C ARG A 199 -8.37 -1.09 -5.59
N LEU A 200 -8.58 0.10 -6.16
CA LEU A 200 -8.97 1.33 -5.40
C LEU A 200 -10.12 1.08 -4.43
N LYS A 201 -11.19 0.42 -4.89
CA LYS A 201 -12.36 0.11 -4.06
C LYS A 201 -11.98 -0.62 -2.77
N ARG A 202 -11.10 -1.61 -2.86
CA ARG A 202 -10.66 -2.41 -1.70
C ARG A 202 -9.80 -1.59 -0.73
N ILE A 203 -8.93 -0.73 -1.26
CA ILE A 203 -8.12 0.20 -0.46
C ILE A 203 -9.02 1.15 0.31
N PHE A 204 -10.00 1.77 -0.36
CA PHE A 204 -10.94 2.69 0.29
C PHE A 204 -11.85 2.01 1.31
N ILE A 205 -12.39 0.82 1.01
CA ILE A 205 -13.20 0.07 1.99
C ILE A 205 -12.37 -0.22 3.24
N SER A 206 -11.15 -0.74 3.07
CA SER A 206 -10.26 -1.01 4.20
C SER A 206 -9.99 0.25 5.01
N ALA A 207 -9.72 1.37 4.33
CA ALA A 207 -9.46 2.65 4.98
C ALA A 207 -10.66 3.21 5.74
N ILE A 208 -11.87 3.09 5.18
CA ILE A 208 -13.12 3.52 5.82
C ILE A 208 -13.36 2.71 7.09
N VAL A 209 -13.23 1.39 7.03
CA VAL A 209 -13.51 0.57 8.21
C VAL A 209 -12.46 0.79 9.31
N TYR A 210 -11.17 0.95 8.96
CA TYR A 210 -10.16 1.38 9.93
C TYR A 210 -10.49 2.76 10.52
N GLY A 211 -10.82 3.74 9.68
CA GLY A 211 -11.17 5.10 10.10
C GLY A 211 -12.38 5.13 11.06
N ILE A 212 -13.44 4.39 10.75
CA ILE A 212 -14.63 4.27 11.61
C ILE A 212 -14.28 3.60 12.94
N TYR A 213 -13.50 2.52 12.90
CA TYR A 213 -13.09 1.82 14.12
C TYR A 213 -12.25 2.71 15.04
N LEU A 214 -11.28 3.45 14.48
CA LEU A 214 -10.44 4.40 15.22
C LEU A 214 -11.27 5.55 15.79
N THR A 215 -12.28 5.99 15.05
CA THR A 215 -13.22 7.02 15.50
C THR A 215 -14.05 6.52 16.67
N ALA A 216 -14.66 5.34 16.55
CA ALA A 216 -15.42 4.71 17.62
C ALA A 216 -14.57 4.52 18.88
N SER A 217 -13.31 4.08 18.73
CA SER A 217 -12.38 3.96 19.85
C SER A 217 -12.11 5.29 20.55
N THR A 218 -11.97 6.38 19.80
CA THR A 218 -11.75 7.72 20.36
C THR A 218 -13.00 8.23 21.09
N ILE A 219 -14.19 8.00 20.54
CA ILE A 219 -15.47 8.38 21.17
C ILE A 219 -15.73 7.58 22.44
N VAL A 220 -15.55 6.26 22.41
CA VAL A 220 -15.70 5.40 23.60
C VAL A 220 -14.71 5.84 24.69
N PHE A 221 -13.47 6.13 24.31
CA PHE A 221 -12.47 6.63 25.25
C PHE A 221 -12.86 8.00 25.84
N PHE A 222 -13.43 8.89 25.03
CA PHE A 222 -13.97 10.17 25.49
C PHE A 222 -15.11 9.98 26.52
N ILE A 223 -16.08 9.11 26.23
CA ILE A 223 -17.21 8.79 27.13
C ILE A 223 -16.70 8.21 28.45
N ILE A 224 -15.76 7.28 28.40
CA ILE A 224 -15.17 6.66 29.60
C ILE A 224 -14.47 7.71 30.47
N THR A 225 -13.82 8.70 29.85
CA THR A 225 -13.03 9.71 30.56
C THR A 225 -13.88 10.83 31.15
N THR A 226 -15.01 11.16 30.52
CA THR A 226 -15.84 12.32 30.87
C THR A 226 -17.16 11.96 31.56
N GLN A 227 -17.81 10.86 31.17
CA GLN A 227 -19.14 10.50 31.64
C GLN A 227 -19.15 9.35 32.66
N THR A 228 -18.04 8.60 32.77
CA THR A 228 -17.96 7.41 33.64
C THR A 228 -16.92 7.61 34.73
N ASN A 229 -17.22 7.21 35.96
CA ASN A 229 -16.26 7.20 37.07
C ASN A 229 -15.26 6.02 37.00
N PHE A 230 -15.05 5.45 35.81
CA PHE A 230 -14.18 4.29 35.63
C PHE A 230 -12.71 4.63 35.96
N LEU A 231 -12.26 5.82 35.56
CA LEU A 231 -10.91 6.30 35.86
C LEU A 231 -10.72 6.59 37.36
N GLU A 232 -11.77 7.06 38.03
CA GLU A 232 -11.77 7.29 39.47
C GLU A 232 -11.74 5.97 40.24
N ASN A 233 -12.62 5.03 39.89
CA ASN A 233 -12.74 3.73 40.55
C ASN A 233 -11.51 2.83 40.33
N THR A 234 -10.86 2.93 39.17
CA THR A 234 -9.73 2.04 38.84
C THR A 234 -8.38 2.66 39.22
N PHE A 235 -8.26 3.99 39.17
CA PHE A 235 -6.97 4.68 39.26
C PHE A 235 -6.96 5.86 40.25
N GLY A 236 -8.06 6.16 40.92
CA GLY A 236 -8.15 7.23 41.94
C GLY A 236 -8.06 8.64 41.36
N ILE A 237 -8.36 8.82 40.09
CA ILE A 237 -8.26 10.10 39.39
C ILE A 237 -9.66 10.70 39.25
N SER A 238 -9.88 11.90 39.77
CA SER A 238 -11.18 12.56 39.73
C SER A 238 -11.71 12.70 38.30
N PRO A 239 -13.01 12.46 38.06
CA PRO A 239 -13.62 12.56 36.75
C PRO A 239 -13.43 13.98 36.20
N ILE A 240 -13.07 14.05 34.93
CA ILE A 240 -12.76 15.32 34.27
C ILE A 240 -14.09 15.92 33.83
N GLU A 241 -14.51 17.02 34.47
CA GLU A 241 -15.74 17.71 34.09
C GLU A 241 -15.66 18.18 32.61
N PRO A 242 -16.63 17.81 31.75
CA PRO A 242 -16.63 18.15 30.34
C PRO A 242 -17.20 19.57 30.07
N THR A 243 -17.14 20.47 31.04
CA THR A 243 -17.83 21.77 30.95
C THR A 243 -17.05 22.73 30.06
N GLY A 244 -17.64 23.04 28.90
CA GLY A 244 -17.18 24.05 27.96
C GLY A 244 -16.90 25.39 28.66
N GLY A 245 -15.66 25.86 28.51
CA GLY A 245 -15.13 27.05 29.14
C GLY A 245 -13.62 26.91 29.41
N ASN A 246 -12.95 28.04 29.65
CA ASN A 246 -11.53 28.12 30.06
C ASN A 246 -11.32 27.61 31.51
N THR A 247 -11.94 26.49 31.87
CA THR A 247 -11.74 25.83 33.17
C THR A 247 -10.57 24.85 33.08
N PRO A 248 -9.81 24.64 34.17
CA PRO A 248 -8.63 23.77 34.16
C PRO A 248 -8.95 22.28 33.90
N GLY A 249 -10.22 21.86 34.06
CA GLY A 249 -10.70 20.51 33.75
C GLY A 249 -10.72 20.21 32.25
N SER A 250 -11.32 21.08 31.44
CA SER A 250 -11.37 20.95 29.97
C SER A 250 -9.97 20.96 29.34
N SER A 251 -9.03 21.64 29.98
CA SER A 251 -7.65 21.73 29.52
C SER A 251 -6.84 20.44 29.70
N ARG A 252 -7.21 19.59 30.68
CA ARG A 252 -6.57 18.27 30.88
C ARG A 252 -7.12 17.19 29.96
N SER A 253 -8.42 17.25 29.63
CA SER A 253 -9.02 16.32 28.66
C SER A 253 -8.41 16.48 27.27
N HIS A 254 -8.03 17.70 26.86
CA HIS A 254 -7.33 17.95 25.60
C HIS A 254 -6.02 17.14 25.52
N SER A 255 -5.18 17.17 26.55
CA SER A 255 -3.91 16.44 26.60
C SER A 255 -4.09 14.92 26.52
N ILE A 256 -5.13 14.40 27.18
CA ILE A 256 -5.44 12.97 27.24
C ILE A 256 -5.95 12.46 25.88
N ILE A 257 -6.88 13.19 25.26
CA ILE A 257 -7.40 12.85 23.93
C ILE A 257 -6.29 12.98 22.89
N TYR A 258 -5.47 14.04 22.94
CA TYR A 258 -4.31 14.21 22.07
C TYR A 258 -3.38 12.99 22.13
N LEU A 259 -3.01 12.55 23.35
CA LEU A 259 -2.11 11.43 23.53
C LEU A 259 -2.71 10.10 23.03
N GLN A 260 -4.00 9.86 23.28
CA GLN A 260 -4.71 8.68 22.79
C GLN A 260 -4.78 8.69 21.26
N VAL A 261 -5.05 9.85 20.66
CA VAL A 261 -5.10 9.98 19.22
C VAL A 261 -3.74 9.72 18.60
N SER A 262 -2.68 10.28 19.18
CA SER A 262 -1.30 10.12 18.72
C SER A 262 -0.85 8.65 18.71
N ILE A 263 -0.97 7.94 19.84
CA ILE A 263 -0.47 6.57 19.94
C ILE A 263 -1.21 5.63 19.00
N ILE A 264 -2.53 5.78 18.92
CA ILE A 264 -3.36 4.93 18.07
C ILE A 264 -3.12 5.22 16.58
N SER A 265 -2.89 6.48 16.20
CA SER A 265 -2.60 6.84 14.80
C SER A 265 -1.26 6.26 14.34
N GLN A 266 -0.24 6.30 15.20
CA GLN A 266 1.07 5.75 14.87
C GLN A 266 1.06 4.21 14.93
N ALA A 267 0.31 3.61 15.86
CA ALA A 267 0.08 2.17 15.94
C ALA A 267 -0.56 1.57 14.67
N LEU A 268 -1.41 2.35 13.99
CA LEU A 268 -2.04 1.93 12.74
C LEU A 268 -1.02 1.65 11.63
N ILE A 269 0.16 2.29 11.64
CA ILE A 269 1.22 2.03 10.64
C ILE A 269 1.63 0.55 10.70
N PHE A 270 1.83 0.01 11.90
CA PHE A 270 2.23 -1.39 12.09
C PHE A 270 1.15 -2.38 11.64
N THR A 271 -0.12 -2.01 11.76
CA THR A 271 -1.23 -2.85 11.30
C THR A 271 -1.35 -2.82 9.78
N THR A 272 -1.31 -1.62 9.19
CA THR A 272 -1.55 -1.43 7.74
C THR A 272 -0.43 -2.03 6.88
N ARG A 273 0.82 -2.01 7.36
CA ARG A 273 1.96 -2.66 6.69
C ARG A 273 1.83 -4.18 6.65
N SER A 274 1.37 -4.80 7.74
CA SER A 274 1.40 -6.27 7.86
C SER A 274 0.33 -6.93 7.00
N GLN A 275 0.66 -8.06 6.37
CA GLN A 275 -0.33 -8.95 5.76
C GLN A 275 -0.82 -10.00 6.77
N SER A 276 0.07 -10.46 7.64
CA SER A 276 -0.21 -11.33 8.77
C SER A 276 -0.26 -10.54 10.09
N PHE A 277 -0.09 -11.19 11.24
CA PHE A 277 -0.12 -10.52 12.54
C PHE A 277 1.07 -9.59 12.66
N PHE A 278 0.88 -8.35 13.14
CA PHE A 278 1.94 -7.34 13.09
C PHE A 278 3.23 -7.76 13.83
N PHE A 279 3.16 -8.63 14.84
CA PHE A 279 4.34 -9.19 15.52
C PHE A 279 5.10 -10.23 14.71
N THR A 280 4.47 -10.85 13.71
CA THR A 280 5.11 -11.87 12.85
C THR A 280 5.99 -11.22 11.78
N GLU A 281 5.61 -10.03 11.33
CA GLU A 281 6.36 -9.29 10.31
C GLU A 281 7.21 -8.21 10.98
N ARG A 282 8.53 -8.41 11.02
CA ARG A 282 9.44 -7.44 11.66
C ARG A 282 9.43 -6.10 10.90
N PRO A 283 9.14 -4.97 11.56
CA PRO A 283 9.29 -3.65 10.95
C PRO A 283 10.75 -3.26 10.80
N THR A 284 11.00 -2.29 9.93
CA THR A 284 12.33 -1.70 9.77
C THR A 284 12.73 -0.93 11.01
N MET A 285 14.02 -0.94 11.36
CA MET A 285 14.53 -0.21 12.53
C MET A 285 14.20 1.28 12.47
N LEU A 286 14.23 1.88 11.28
CA LEU A 286 13.84 3.28 11.07
C LEU A 286 12.39 3.55 11.49
N LEU A 287 11.45 2.66 11.15
CA LEU A 287 10.06 2.79 11.54
C LEU A 287 9.88 2.68 13.06
N ILE A 288 10.59 1.75 13.72
CA ILE A 288 10.55 1.63 15.18
C ILE A 288 11.12 2.88 15.84
N ILE A 289 12.27 3.36 15.37
CA ILE A 289 12.93 4.56 15.92
C ILE A 289 12.02 5.78 15.75
N ALA A 290 11.45 5.98 14.56
CA ALA A 290 10.53 7.09 14.30
C ALA A 290 9.29 7.01 15.17
N PHE A 291 8.70 5.82 15.34
CA PHE A 291 7.59 5.60 16.26
C PHE A 291 7.96 5.98 17.70
N VAL A 292 9.08 5.47 18.21
CA VAL A 292 9.51 5.73 19.59
C VAL A 292 9.82 7.21 19.80
N VAL A 293 10.50 7.86 18.86
CA VAL A 293 10.82 9.30 18.94
C VAL A 293 9.55 10.15 18.91
N ALA A 294 8.66 9.91 17.95
CA ALA A 294 7.41 10.65 17.82
C ALA A 294 6.48 10.42 19.03
N GLN A 295 6.39 9.17 19.51
CA GLN A 295 5.58 8.84 20.67
C GLN A 295 6.16 9.43 21.96
N THR A 296 7.49 9.42 22.13
CA THR A 296 8.15 10.05 23.28
C THR A 296 7.90 11.56 23.28
N ALA A 297 8.08 12.22 22.14
CA ALA A 297 7.82 13.65 22.01
C ALA A 297 6.34 13.99 22.28
N SER A 298 5.41 13.22 21.73
CA SER A 298 3.97 13.34 21.98
C SER A 298 3.62 13.15 23.46
N THR A 299 4.20 12.15 24.13
CA THR A 299 4.02 11.94 25.57
C THR A 299 4.56 13.10 26.41
N LEU A 300 5.74 13.64 26.06
CA LEU A 300 6.30 14.80 26.76
C LEU A 300 5.40 16.04 26.62
N ILE A 301 4.85 16.28 25.43
CA ILE A 301 3.88 17.37 25.20
C ILE A 301 2.62 17.14 26.05
N ALA A 302 2.05 15.95 26.03
CA ALA A 302 0.84 15.65 26.81
C ALA A 302 1.03 15.77 28.33
N VAL A 303 2.23 15.47 28.84
CA VAL A 303 2.52 15.47 30.28
C VAL A 303 2.91 16.86 30.79
N TYR A 304 3.68 17.62 30.03
CA TYR A 304 4.30 18.87 30.50
C TYR A 304 3.79 20.15 29.85
N ALA A 305 3.01 20.09 28.77
CA ALA A 305 2.52 21.30 28.11
C ALA A 305 1.55 22.06 29.02
N ASP A 306 1.89 23.31 29.32
CA ASP A 306 1.02 24.30 29.94
C ASP A 306 0.99 25.53 29.02
N TRP A 307 0.20 25.41 27.95
CA TRP A 307 0.15 26.40 26.89
C TRP A 307 -1.19 27.15 26.97
N GLY A 308 -1.15 28.33 27.57
CA GLY A 308 -2.33 29.18 27.74
C GLY A 308 -3.01 29.59 26.43
N PHE A 309 -2.28 29.61 25.30
CA PHE A 309 -2.88 29.90 23.99
C PHE A 309 -3.62 28.71 23.36
N THR A 310 -3.39 27.48 23.84
CA THR A 310 -4.08 26.28 23.37
C THR A 310 -5.04 25.68 24.40
N ASN A 311 -5.22 26.32 25.57
CA ASN A 311 -5.97 25.77 26.70
C ASN A 311 -5.60 24.30 26.96
N ILE A 312 -4.30 24.00 27.00
CA ILE A 312 -3.80 22.66 27.33
C ILE A 312 -3.03 22.71 28.63
N ILE A 313 -3.35 21.77 29.51
CA ILE A 313 -2.66 21.55 30.77
C ILE A 313 -2.18 20.10 30.79
N GLY A 314 -0.93 19.91 31.22
CA GLY A 314 -0.31 18.61 31.35
C GLY A 314 -1.14 17.64 32.19
N CYS A 315 -1.33 16.42 31.67
CA CYS A 315 -2.14 15.40 32.34
C CYS A 315 -1.36 14.60 33.41
N GLY A 316 -0.04 14.74 33.48
CA GLY A 316 0.82 13.99 34.40
C GLY A 316 1.11 12.55 33.96
N TRP A 317 2.17 11.95 34.53
CA TRP A 317 2.68 10.64 34.11
C TRP A 317 1.75 9.46 34.38
N SER A 318 0.94 9.51 35.45
CA SER A 318 0.02 8.42 35.80
C SER A 318 -1.08 8.26 34.75
N LEU A 319 -1.69 9.37 34.33
CA LEU A 319 -2.69 9.40 33.26
C LEU A 319 -2.06 9.03 31.92
N ALA A 320 -0.89 9.59 31.60
CA ALA A 320 -0.20 9.27 30.36
C ALA A 320 0.13 7.78 30.26
N GLY A 321 0.61 7.14 31.34
CA GLY A 321 0.90 5.71 31.37
C GLY A 321 -0.34 4.84 31.07
N ASN A 322 -1.50 5.20 31.61
CA ASN A 322 -2.75 4.49 31.34
C ASN A 322 -3.22 4.65 29.89
N VAL A 323 -3.05 5.84 29.31
CA VAL A 323 -3.35 6.06 27.89
C VAL A 323 -2.43 5.24 27.00
N LEU A 324 -1.13 5.19 27.32
CA LEU A 324 -0.16 4.36 26.60
C LEU A 324 -0.53 2.88 26.69
N LEU A 325 -0.95 2.40 27.87
CA LEU A 325 -1.40 1.03 28.08
C LEU A 325 -2.68 0.72 27.29
N SER A 326 -3.61 1.68 27.23
CA SER A 326 -4.82 1.58 26.41
C SER A 326 -4.48 1.47 24.92
N GLY A 327 -3.55 2.30 24.43
CA GLY A 327 -3.03 2.22 23.07
C GLY A 327 -2.33 0.88 22.78
N ALA A 328 -1.58 0.34 23.74
CA ALA A 328 -0.97 -0.99 23.61
C ALA A 328 -2.03 -2.11 23.54
N ARG A 329 -3.10 -2.04 24.35
CA ARG A 329 -4.23 -2.98 24.25
C ARG A 329 -4.97 -2.86 22.92
N PHE A 330 -5.09 -1.65 22.40
CA PHE A 330 -5.71 -1.37 21.11
C PHE A 330 -4.97 -2.08 19.96
N LEU A 331 -3.64 -2.11 19.96
CA LEU A 331 -2.84 -2.89 19.00
C LEU A 331 -3.21 -4.38 18.96
N PHE A 332 -3.56 -4.98 20.10
CA PHE A 332 -4.03 -6.37 20.15
C PHE A 332 -5.47 -6.54 19.64
N LEU A 333 -6.33 -5.54 19.84
CA LEU A 333 -7.76 -5.60 19.48
C LEU A 333 -8.06 -5.28 18.01
N ILE A 334 -7.25 -4.45 17.34
CA ILE A 334 -7.43 -4.10 15.91
C ILE A 334 -7.44 -5.35 15.00
N ARG A 335 -6.84 -6.47 15.42
CA ARG A 335 -6.86 -7.74 14.66
C ARG A 335 -8.27 -8.30 14.50
N PHE A 336 -9.19 -8.03 15.43
CA PHE A 336 -10.40 -8.85 15.57
C PHE A 336 -11.49 -8.70 14.49
N PRO A 337 -11.58 -7.63 13.67
CA PRO A 337 -12.59 -7.63 12.60
C PRO A 337 -12.10 -7.67 11.15
N MET A 338 -10.81 -7.53 10.81
CA MET A 338 -10.48 -7.19 9.40
C MET A 338 -9.27 -7.89 8.79
N ASN A 339 -9.45 -9.17 8.49
CA ASN A 339 -8.75 -9.84 7.38
C ASN A 339 -9.29 -9.40 6.00
N LEU A 340 -9.74 -8.14 5.84
CA LEU A 340 -10.28 -7.63 4.57
C LEU A 340 -9.25 -7.58 3.43
N LYS A 341 -7.95 -7.77 3.72
CA LYS A 341 -6.92 -8.05 2.72
C LYS A 341 -7.13 -9.40 1.98
N TYR A 342 -8.07 -10.24 2.38
CA TYR A 342 -8.34 -11.51 1.69
C TYR A 342 -9.81 -11.70 1.24
N TRP A 343 -10.71 -10.78 1.59
CA TRP A 343 -12.15 -10.93 1.34
C TRP A 343 -12.67 -10.28 0.04
N CYS A 344 -11.80 -9.71 -0.81
CA CYS A 344 -12.17 -9.11 -2.10
C CYS A 344 -11.10 -9.27 -3.18
#